data_AF-A0A258SQ61-F1
#
_entry.id   AF-A0A258SQ61-F1
#
_cell.length_a   1.000
_cell.length_b   1.000
_cell.length_c   1.000
_cell.angle_alpha   90.00
_cell.angle_beta   90.00
_cell.angle_gamma   90.00
#
_symmetry.space_group_name_H-M   'P 1'
#
loop_
_entity.id
_entity.type
_entity.pdbx_description
1 polymer ?
#
loop_
_entity_poly.entity_id
_entity_poly.type
_entity_poly.pdbx_seq_one_letter_code
_entity_poly.pdbx_strand_id
1 'polypeptide(L)'
;GPGIMEAANKGAYFGKSPSIGLNIQLPHEQSGNAYQDISQTFKHFFARKVMFVKFAAAYVVMPGGFGTLDELSEALTLIQTGKIPRIPIILVGASFWGGLIEWFKTTLTEEGMIAPEDIKLMQIIDTPQEVVDAIFNHYEKRGFMPSLAEREIQLSL
;
A
#
# COMPACT_ATOMS: atom_id res chain seq x y z
N GLY A 1 -3.38 0.82 -14.81
CA GLY A 1 -4.85 0.92 -14.85
C GLY A 1 -5.29 2.38 -14.93
N PRO A 2 -6.58 2.64 -15.19
CA PRO A 2 -7.17 3.98 -15.30
C PRO A 2 -7.46 4.62 -13.93
N GLY A 3 -8.05 5.82 -13.93
CA GLY A 3 -8.58 6.48 -12.74
C GLY A 3 -7.49 6.91 -11.78
N ILE A 4 -7.65 6.61 -10.48
CA ILE A 4 -6.69 7.02 -9.45
C ILE A 4 -5.29 6.39 -9.67
N MET A 5 -5.21 5.17 -10.20
CA MET A 5 -3.92 4.56 -10.55
C MET A 5 -3.20 5.37 -11.63
N GLU A 6 -3.94 5.87 -12.63
CA GLU A 6 -3.39 6.75 -13.66
C GLU A 6 -3.00 8.11 -13.09
N ALA A 7 -3.79 8.68 -12.18
CA ALA A 7 -3.45 9.95 -11.53
C ALA A 7 -2.12 9.85 -10.75
N ALA A 8 -1.91 8.76 -10.01
CA ALA A 8 -0.66 8.50 -9.31
C ALA A 8 0.51 8.34 -10.29
N ASN A 9 0.34 7.54 -11.35
CA ASN A 9 1.37 7.38 -12.38
C ASN A 9 1.69 8.70 -13.07
N LYS A 10 0.68 9.51 -13.42
CA LYS A 10 0.86 10.81 -14.08
C LYS A 10 1.63 11.80 -13.21
N GLY A 11 1.34 11.86 -11.91
CA GLY A 11 2.11 12.69 -10.98
C GLY A 11 3.57 12.25 -10.88
N ALA A 12 3.83 10.95 -10.80
CA ALA A 12 5.17 10.39 -10.71
C ALA A 12 5.97 10.52 -12.01
N TYR A 13 5.32 10.38 -13.17
CA TYR A 13 5.95 10.38 -14.50
C TYR A 13 6.71 11.67 -14.81
N PHE A 14 6.25 12.81 -14.30
CA PHE A 14 6.95 14.10 -14.42
C PHE A 14 7.94 14.36 -13.27
N GLY A 15 8.09 13.40 -12.36
CA GLY A 15 8.99 13.45 -11.22
C GLY A 15 10.42 13.02 -11.56
N LYS A 16 11.24 12.88 -10.51
CA LYS A 16 12.66 12.49 -10.64
C LYS A 16 12.90 10.98 -10.65
N SER A 17 11.89 10.20 -10.28
CA SER A 17 11.98 8.75 -10.14
C SER A 17 11.04 8.06 -11.14
N PRO A 18 11.35 6.84 -11.58
CA PRO A 18 10.51 6.12 -12.53
C PRO A 18 9.09 5.90 -12.00
N SER A 19 8.09 6.16 -12.85
CA SER A 19 6.71 5.74 -12.63
C SER A 19 6.54 4.28 -13.06
N ILE A 20 6.17 3.41 -12.11
CA ILE A 20 6.05 1.97 -12.33
C ILE A 20 4.59 1.56 -12.42
N GLY A 21 4.27 0.72 -13.40
CA GLY A 21 2.97 0.10 -13.58
C GLY A 21 3.04 -1.42 -13.51
N LEU A 22 2.48 -2.01 -12.45
CA LEU A 22 2.27 -3.45 -12.36
C LEU A 22 0.84 -3.75 -12.83
N ASN A 23 0.68 -4.14 -14.09
CA ASN A 23 -0.60 -4.39 -14.74
C ASN A 23 -1.02 -5.87 -14.59
N ILE A 24 -2.31 -6.16 -14.67
CA ILE A 24 -2.85 -7.53 -14.62
C ILE A 24 -3.65 -7.80 -15.90
N GLN A 25 -3.47 -8.99 -16.49
CA GLN A 25 -4.23 -9.40 -17.66
C GLN A 25 -5.65 -9.78 -17.22
N LEU A 26 -6.64 -9.02 -17.68
CA LEU A 26 -8.05 -9.28 -17.45
C LEU A 26 -8.79 -9.52 -18.78
N PRO A 27 -9.94 -10.21 -18.77
CA PRO A 27 -10.68 -10.49 -20.00
C PRO A 27 -11.15 -9.23 -20.74
N HIS A 28 -11.40 -8.14 -20.01
CA HIS A 28 -11.98 -6.90 -20.55
C HIS A 28 -11.19 -5.62 -20.24
N GLU A 29 -10.26 -5.65 -19.28
CA GLU A 29 -9.43 -4.48 -18.95
C GLU A 29 -8.14 -4.54 -19.77
N GLN A 30 -8.10 -3.75 -20.84
CA GLN A 30 -7.05 -3.79 -21.83
C GLN A 30 -6.18 -2.53 -21.76
N SER A 31 -4.92 -2.73 -21.37
CA SER A 31 -3.77 -1.80 -21.37
C SER A 31 -3.48 -1.00 -20.09
N GLY A 32 -2.18 -0.88 -19.79
CA GLY A 32 -1.65 0.06 -18.80
C GLY A 32 -1.88 1.51 -19.25
N ASN A 33 -1.76 2.46 -18.32
CA ASN A 33 -1.88 3.87 -18.68
C ASN A 33 -0.59 4.39 -19.33
N ALA A 34 -0.67 5.54 -20.02
CA ALA A 34 0.43 6.12 -20.79
C ALA A 34 1.56 6.71 -19.92
N TYR A 35 1.38 6.79 -18.60
CA TYR A 35 2.29 7.48 -17.68
C TYR A 35 3.18 6.50 -16.89
N GLN A 36 3.57 5.38 -17.51
CA GLN A 36 4.40 4.33 -16.92
C GLN A 36 5.76 4.30 -17.63
N ASP A 37 6.84 4.65 -16.93
CA ASP A 37 8.22 4.48 -17.42
C ASP A 37 8.59 3.01 -17.50
N ILE A 38 8.17 2.24 -16.48
CA ILE A 38 8.38 0.79 -16.41
C ILE A 38 7.01 0.14 -16.32
N SER A 39 6.70 -0.74 -17.27
CA SER A 39 5.41 -1.43 -17.35
C SER A 39 5.63 -2.94 -17.35
N GLN A 40 5.09 -3.62 -16.33
CA GLN A 40 5.13 -5.09 -16.23
C GLN A 40 3.72 -5.63 -16.15
N THR A 41 3.38 -6.56 -17.04
CA THR A 41 2.07 -7.22 -17.07
C THR A 41 2.18 -8.61 -16.45
N PHE A 42 1.27 -8.93 -15.53
CA PHE A 42 1.13 -10.22 -14.87
C PHE A 42 -0.08 -10.97 -15.43
N LYS A 43 0.01 -12.30 -15.45
CA LYS A 43 -1.13 -13.20 -15.74
C LYS A 43 -1.84 -13.70 -14.48
N HIS A 44 -1.13 -13.69 -13.35
CA HIS A 44 -1.59 -14.23 -12.09
C HIS A 44 -1.59 -13.15 -11.02
N PHE A 45 -2.68 -13.06 -10.26
CA PHE A 45 -2.84 -12.06 -9.20
C PHE A 45 -1.79 -12.21 -8.10
N PHE A 46 -1.49 -13.43 -7.66
CA PHE A 46 -0.54 -13.66 -6.56
C PHE A 46 0.86 -13.11 -6.85
N ALA A 47 1.37 -13.30 -8.08
CA ALA A 47 2.69 -12.82 -8.46
C ALA A 47 2.75 -11.28 -8.47
N ARG A 48 1.66 -10.63 -8.88
CA ARG A 48 1.53 -9.18 -8.84
C ARG A 48 1.49 -8.64 -7.41
N LYS A 49 0.72 -9.30 -6.53
CA LYS A 49 0.58 -8.94 -5.11
C LYS A 49 1.91 -9.01 -4.36
N VAL A 50 2.68 -10.10 -4.56
CA VAL A 50 4.03 -10.24 -3.99
C VAL A 50 4.93 -9.05 -4.39
N MET A 51 4.83 -8.59 -5.64
CA MET A 51 5.64 -7.46 -6.11
C MET A 51 5.25 -6.11 -5.48
N PHE A 52 3.96 -5.88 -5.19
CA PHE A 52 3.54 -4.68 -4.47
C PHE A 52 4.15 -4.64 -3.07
N VAL A 53 4.11 -5.76 -2.37
CA VAL A 53 4.57 -5.85 -0.99
C VAL A 53 6.10 -5.80 -0.92
N LYS A 54 6.78 -6.58 -1.75
CA LYS A 54 8.24 -6.79 -1.66
C LYS A 54 9.06 -5.51 -1.84
N PHE A 55 8.58 -4.60 -2.68
CA PHE A 55 9.30 -3.38 -3.05
C PHE A 55 8.69 -2.10 -2.48
N ALA A 56 7.58 -2.19 -1.73
CA ALA A 56 6.97 -1.03 -1.11
C ALA A 56 7.80 -0.51 0.07
N ALA A 57 8.04 0.80 0.08
CA ALA A 57 8.47 1.55 1.25
C ALA A 57 7.28 2.16 2.02
N ALA A 58 6.13 2.29 1.37
CA ALA A 58 4.92 2.84 1.96
C ALA A 58 3.70 2.37 1.14
N TYR A 59 2.55 2.29 1.79
CA TYR A 59 1.26 2.17 1.12
C TYR A 59 0.50 3.49 1.29
N VAL A 60 0.11 4.09 0.18
CA VAL A 60 -0.82 5.22 0.14
C VAL A 60 -2.09 4.74 -0.56
N VAL A 61 -3.15 4.57 0.22
CA VAL A 61 -4.39 3.91 -0.18
C VAL A 61 -5.47 4.96 -0.38
N MET A 62 -5.81 5.17 -1.64
CA MET A 62 -6.86 6.08 -2.07
C MET A 62 -8.24 5.40 -2.03
N PRO A 63 -9.36 6.14 -1.97
CA PRO A 63 -10.70 5.56 -1.98
C PRO A 63 -10.91 4.59 -3.14
N GLY A 64 -11.42 3.39 -2.85
CA GLY A 64 -11.53 2.32 -3.83
C GLY A 64 -12.43 1.17 -3.38
N GLY A 65 -12.69 0.24 -4.30
CA GLY A 65 -13.57 -0.91 -4.07
C GLY A 65 -12.82 -2.16 -3.57
N PHE A 66 -13.33 -3.34 -3.91
CA PHE A 66 -12.80 -4.62 -3.42
C PHE A 66 -11.33 -4.86 -3.73
N GLY A 67 -10.83 -4.47 -4.92
CA GLY A 67 -9.41 -4.62 -5.23
C GLY A 67 -8.51 -3.81 -4.31
N THR A 68 -8.94 -2.62 -3.88
CA THR A 68 -8.21 -1.79 -2.92
C THR A 68 -8.26 -2.38 -1.52
N LEU A 69 -9.43 -2.89 -1.11
CA LEU A 69 -9.60 -3.55 0.19
C LEU A 69 -8.78 -4.85 0.28
N ASP A 70 -8.72 -5.62 -0.80
CA ASP A 70 -7.92 -6.83 -0.91
C ASP A 70 -6.43 -6.53 -0.64
N GLU A 71 -5.83 -5.59 -1.38
CA GLU A 71 -4.45 -5.16 -1.17
C GLU A 71 -4.21 -4.57 0.23
N LEU A 72 -5.15 -3.78 0.76
CA LEU A 72 -5.06 -3.21 2.11
C LEU A 72 -5.03 -4.31 3.19
N SER A 73 -5.96 -5.25 3.13
CA SER A 73 -6.08 -6.34 4.12
C SER A 73 -4.89 -7.30 4.06
N GLU A 74 -4.35 -7.56 2.87
CA GLU A 74 -3.13 -8.34 2.70
C GLU A 74 -1.91 -7.64 3.32
N ALA A 75 -1.73 -6.34 3.04
CA ALA A 75 -0.63 -5.56 3.63
C ALA A 75 -0.72 -5.53 5.17
N LEU A 76 -1.91 -5.32 5.73
CA LEU A 76 -2.12 -5.34 7.18
C LEU A 76 -1.72 -6.68 7.79
N THR A 77 -2.20 -7.78 7.20
CA THR A 77 -1.90 -9.14 7.68
C THR A 77 -0.40 -9.43 7.62
N LEU A 78 0.27 -9.05 6.54
CA LEU A 78 1.71 -9.30 6.38
C LEU A 78 2.56 -8.49 7.36
N ILE A 79 2.18 -7.24 7.67
CA ILE A 79 2.88 -6.44 8.68
C ILE A 79 2.60 -6.98 10.08
N GLN A 80 1.33 -7.28 10.39
CA GLN A 80 0.91 -7.81 11.69
C GLN A 80 1.64 -9.12 12.03
N THR A 81 1.80 -10.00 11.04
CA THR A 81 2.48 -11.30 11.20
C THR A 81 4.00 -11.22 11.08
N GLY A 82 4.57 -10.02 10.84
CA GLY A 82 6.01 -9.82 10.66
C GLY A 82 6.58 -10.45 9.39
N LYS A 83 5.73 -10.83 8.43
CA LYS A 83 6.14 -11.37 7.14
C LYS A 83 6.74 -10.31 6.23
N ILE A 84 6.45 -9.04 6.49
CA ILE A 84 7.12 -7.91 5.87
C ILE A 84 7.56 -6.89 6.93
N PRO A 85 8.57 -6.05 6.64
CA PRO A 85 8.94 -4.95 7.52
C PRO A 85 7.76 -4.00 7.77
N ARG A 86 7.70 -3.41 8.98
CA ARG A 86 6.72 -2.36 9.26
C ARG A 86 6.97 -1.14 8.36
N ILE A 87 6.04 -0.86 7.47
CA ILE A 87 6.02 0.30 6.58
C ILE A 87 4.75 1.12 6.86
N PRO A 88 4.75 2.44 6.60
CA PRO A 88 3.58 3.26 6.79
C PRO A 88 2.46 2.85 5.82
N ILE A 89 1.26 2.59 6.37
CA ILE A 89 0.01 2.45 5.62
C ILE A 89 -0.82 3.70 5.87
N ILE A 90 -1.03 4.49 4.83
CA ILE A 90 -1.71 5.77 4.88
C ILE A 90 -2.98 5.68 4.05
N LEU A 91 -4.12 5.93 4.68
CA LEU A 91 -5.45 5.96 4.06
C LEU A 91 -5.82 7.42 3.77
N VAL A 92 -6.06 7.74 2.51
CA VAL A 92 -6.42 9.11 2.08
C VAL A 92 -7.93 9.24 1.92
N GLY A 93 -8.53 10.28 2.50
CA GLY A 93 -9.96 10.52 2.48
C GLY A 93 -10.64 10.03 3.75
N ALA A 94 -10.53 10.78 4.84
CA ALA A 94 -11.07 10.44 6.15
C ALA A 94 -12.58 10.14 6.13
N SER A 95 -13.34 10.89 5.34
CA SER A 95 -14.78 10.67 5.18
C SER A 95 -15.11 9.32 4.54
N PHE A 96 -14.25 8.81 3.66
CA PHE A 96 -14.42 7.52 3.01
C PHE A 96 -14.03 6.37 3.95
N TRP A 97 -12.89 6.48 4.62
CA TRP A 97 -12.33 5.40 5.44
C TRP A 97 -12.88 5.34 6.87
N GLY A 98 -13.49 6.41 7.36
CA GLY A 98 -13.93 6.54 8.75
C GLY A 98 -14.82 5.39 9.23
N GLY A 99 -15.81 5.00 8.43
CA GLY A 99 -16.72 3.91 8.78
C GLY A 99 -16.01 2.55 8.89
N LEU A 100 -15.07 2.26 7.99
CA LEU A 100 -14.32 1.00 8.01
C LEU A 100 -13.39 0.92 9.23
N ILE A 101 -12.68 2.01 9.52
CA ILE A 101 -11.76 2.07 10.65
C ILE A 101 -12.50 2.03 11.98
N GLU A 102 -13.68 2.65 12.06
CA GLU A 102 -14.53 2.54 13.25
C GLU A 102 -15.01 1.10 13.45
N TRP A 103 -15.37 0.41 12.38
CA TRP A 103 -15.73 -1.01 12.45
C TRP A 103 -14.56 -1.89 12.91
N PHE A 104 -13.32 -1.63 12.46
CA PHE A 104 -12.14 -2.35 12.96
C PHE A 104 -11.91 -2.12 14.46
N LYS A 105 -12.09 -0.88 14.93
CA LYS A 105 -11.92 -0.52 16.34
C LYS A 105 -12.99 -1.11 17.24
N THR A 106 -14.25 -1.06 16.81
CA THR A 106 -15.39 -1.48 17.65
C THR A 106 -15.67 -2.96 17.50
N THR A 107 -15.70 -3.51 16.29
CA THR A 107 -16.06 -4.92 16.11
C THR A 107 -14.84 -5.83 16.20
N LEU A 108 -13.81 -5.64 15.36
CA LEU A 108 -12.70 -6.59 15.32
C LEU A 108 -11.89 -6.61 16.62
N THR A 109 -11.77 -5.47 17.28
CA THR A 109 -11.01 -5.40 18.55
C THR A 109 -11.84 -5.96 19.72
N GLU A 110 -13.13 -5.63 19.82
CA GLU A 110 -13.98 -6.15 20.92
C GLU A 110 -14.21 -7.66 20.82
N GLU A 111 -14.32 -8.20 19.60
CA GLU A 111 -14.42 -9.64 19.34
C GLU A 111 -13.07 -10.37 19.45
N GLY A 112 -11.97 -9.66 19.75
CA GLY A 112 -10.63 -10.24 19.92
C GLY A 112 -10.00 -10.77 18.62
N MET A 113 -10.45 -10.30 17.45
CA MET A 113 -9.95 -10.71 16.14
C MET A 113 -8.62 -10.03 15.78
N ILE A 114 -8.37 -8.83 16.33
CA ILE A 114 -7.10 -8.10 16.22
C ILE A 114 -6.72 -7.48 17.57
N ALA A 115 -5.44 -7.15 17.77
CA ALA A 115 -5.02 -6.39 18.94
C ALA A 115 -5.42 -4.91 18.79
N PRO A 116 -5.74 -4.19 19.88
CA PRO A 116 -6.00 -2.75 19.82
C PRO A 116 -4.86 -1.94 19.16
N GLU A 117 -3.63 -2.42 19.30
CA GLU A 117 -2.42 -1.84 18.74
C GLU A 117 -2.32 -1.99 17.22
N ASP A 118 -2.99 -2.97 16.63
CA ASP A 118 -2.97 -3.22 15.18
C ASP A 118 -3.66 -2.10 14.41
N ILE A 119 -4.58 -1.38 15.05
CA ILE A 119 -5.17 -0.15 14.50
C ILE A 119 -4.09 0.90 14.20
N LYS A 120 -2.99 0.93 14.97
CA LYS A 120 -1.85 1.85 14.79
C LYS A 120 -0.95 1.46 13.60
N LEU A 121 -1.26 0.39 12.88
CA LEU A 121 -0.63 0.09 11.59
C LEU A 121 -1.08 1.06 10.50
N MET A 122 -2.25 1.68 10.66
CA MET A 122 -2.84 2.60 9.69
C MET A 122 -2.85 4.04 10.20
N GLN A 123 -2.77 4.98 9.27
CA GLN A 123 -2.93 6.41 9.50
C GLN A 123 -3.96 6.95 8.51
N ILE A 124 -4.83 7.86 8.93
CA ILE A 124 -5.72 8.59 8.02
C ILE A 124 -5.14 9.98 7.83
N ILE A 125 -4.85 10.36 6.59
CA ILE A 125 -4.25 11.65 6.23
C ILE A 125 -4.88 12.15 4.93
N ASP A 126 -5.37 13.39 4.92
CA ASP A 126 -6.13 13.92 3.78
C ASP A 126 -5.30 14.78 2.83
N THR A 127 -4.19 15.35 3.28
CA THR A 127 -3.40 16.27 2.45
C THR A 127 -2.16 15.60 1.86
N PRO A 128 -1.82 15.83 0.58
CA PRO A 128 -0.65 15.22 -0.04
C PRO A 128 0.67 15.52 0.68
N GLN A 129 0.83 16.72 1.24
CA GLN A 129 2.05 17.11 1.95
C GLN A 129 2.21 16.30 3.25
N GLU A 130 1.15 16.17 4.05
CA GLU A 130 1.20 15.38 5.29
C GLU A 130 1.44 13.90 5.01
N VAL A 131 0.95 13.36 3.89
CA VAL A 131 1.25 11.98 3.46
C VAL A 131 2.76 11.81 3.26
N VAL A 132 3.38 12.74 2.55
CA VAL A 132 4.83 12.72 2.31
C VAL A 132 5.58 12.85 3.65
N ASP A 133 5.20 13.81 4.49
CA ASP A 133 5.83 14.04 5.79
C ASP A 133 5.74 12.80 6.69
N ALA A 134 4.60 12.10 6.71
CA ALA A 134 4.43 10.86 7.47
C ALA A 134 5.38 9.74 7.00
N ILE A 135 5.59 9.60 5.69
CA ILE A 135 6.54 8.62 5.14
C ILE A 135 7.97 8.98 5.56
N PHE A 136 8.40 10.24 5.41
CA PHE A 136 9.74 10.66 5.79
C PHE A 136 9.97 10.50 7.30
N ASN A 137 9.01 10.92 8.14
CA ASN A 137 9.08 10.78 9.61
C ASN A 137 9.27 9.33 10.07
N HIS A 138 8.66 8.36 9.37
CA HIS A 138 8.86 6.94 9.65
C HIS A 138 10.31 6.50 9.42
N TYR A 139 10.96 7.04 8.38
CA TYR A 139 12.31 6.66 7.98
C TYR A 139 13.42 7.54 8.58
N GLU A 140 13.14 8.74 9.10
CA GLU A 140 14.15 9.55 9.80
C GLU A 140 14.76 8.82 11.01
N LYS A 141 13.93 8.05 11.73
CA LYS A 141 14.37 7.34 12.94
C LYS A 141 15.04 5.99 12.65
N ARG A 142 14.92 5.48 11.42
CA ARG A 142 15.30 4.10 11.04
C ARG A 142 16.31 4.03 9.90
N GLY A 143 16.36 5.05 9.04
CA GLY A 143 17.04 5.03 7.74
C GLY A 143 16.22 4.31 6.66
N PHE A 144 16.45 4.67 5.40
CA PHE A 144 15.77 4.05 4.23
C PHE A 144 16.33 2.67 3.84
N MET A 145 17.52 2.32 4.33
CA MET A 145 18.14 1.03 4.00
C MET A 145 17.57 -0.07 4.89
N PRO A 146 17.16 -1.21 4.32
CA PRO A 146 16.67 -2.34 5.12
C PRO A 146 17.76 -2.85 6.06
N SER A 147 17.40 -3.11 7.31
CA SER A 147 18.26 -3.80 8.28
C SER A 147 18.54 -5.25 7.82
N LEU A 148 19.54 -5.92 8.43
CA LEU A 148 19.85 -7.32 8.07
C LEU A 148 18.65 -8.24 8.29
N ALA A 149 17.94 -8.07 9.41
CA ALA A 149 16.73 -8.84 9.70
C ALA A 149 15.62 -8.59 8.66
N GLU A 150 15.47 -7.35 8.17
CA GLU A 150 14.49 -7.02 7.14
C GLU A 150 14.85 -7.61 5.78
N ARG A 151 16.14 -7.69 5.46
CA ARG A 151 16.61 -8.37 4.24
C ARG A 151 16.32 -9.86 4.28
N GLU A 152 16.50 -10.51 5.43
CA GLU A 152 16.12 -11.92 5.61
C GLU A 152 14.62 -12.14 5.44
N ILE A 153 13.80 -11.25 6.04
CA ILE A 153 12.35 -11.26 5.85
C ILE A 153 11.99 -11.13 4.36
N GLN A 154 12.61 -10.18 3.64
CA GLN A 154 12.39 -9.97 2.20
C GLN A 154 12.79 -11.16 1.30
N LEU A 155 13.72 -12.00 1.75
CA LEU A 155 14.12 -13.23 1.05
C LEU A 155 13.15 -14.40 1.29
N SER A 156 12.35 -14.32 2.36
CA SER A 156 11.41 -15.36 2.79
C SER A 156 9.97 -15.18 2.32
N LEU A 157 9.71 -14.09 1.57
CA LEU A 157 8.44 -13.77 0.89
C LEU A 157 8.23 -14.58 -0.39
#